data_AF-A0A5B8L541-F1
#
_entry.id   AF-A0A5B8L541-F1
#
_cell.length_a   1.000
_cell.length_b   1.000
_cell.length_c   1.000
_cell.angle_alpha   90.00
_cell.angle_beta   90.00
_cell.angle_gamma   90.00
#
_symmetry.space_group_name_H-M   'P 1'
#
loop_
_entity.id
_entity.type
_entity.pdbx_description
1 polymer ?
#
loop_
_entity_poly.entity_id
_entity_poly.type
_entity_poly.pdbx_seq_one_letter_code
_entity_poly.pdbx_strand_id
1 'polypeptide(L)'
;MKPQIVASRRTLPFRAAMVGLALVLGLSACAHPPRKAPPHGDNPLAGCCEGAERTPAWLVALAEPAAPVIGHVVGRVVWREGYLAGDTEAMRLITETLRPLDIVVVSSKGRLSGHTLPGLFPHAATYLGTETELRRLGIWEHGAFLPHQADIRAGKVFVEADYNGVHLSRPETVLNVDRVAILRRVDGSRRTRQRAAAELARHLGEPFDFHFDGDDNDRLFCTELVDHARPGLALASRQAYGRRIILGDEMVADALSRKNRLRVVLYLKGDGNGVAKPGNAALARDIGAAWQPTRGGCGLRRAGGQSNAR
;
A
#
# COMPACT_ATOMS: atom_id res chain seq x y z
N MET A 1 29.48 -49.74 12.45
CA MET A 1 28.34 -49.75 11.51
C MET A 1 27.09 -49.26 12.22
N LYS A 2 26.61 -48.05 11.88
CA LYS A 2 25.28 -47.53 12.21
C LYS A 2 24.78 -46.82 10.94
N PRO A 3 23.63 -47.19 10.36
CA PRO A 3 23.16 -46.62 9.11
C PRO A 3 22.53 -45.24 9.35
N GLN A 4 22.83 -44.30 8.46
CA GLN A 4 22.19 -42.99 8.42
C GLN A 4 20.81 -43.09 7.77
N ILE A 5 19.80 -42.58 8.46
CA ILE A 5 18.44 -42.44 7.94
C ILE A 5 18.37 -41.13 7.15
N VAL A 6 18.25 -41.25 5.83
CA VAL A 6 17.97 -40.13 4.92
C VAL A 6 16.47 -39.82 5.02
N ALA A 7 16.13 -38.66 5.57
CA ALA A 7 14.75 -38.17 5.60
C ALA A 7 14.34 -37.67 4.20
N SER A 8 13.37 -38.35 3.60
CA SER A 8 12.73 -37.99 2.33
C SER A 8 11.97 -36.66 2.47
N ARG A 9 12.39 -35.63 1.73
CA ARG A 9 11.62 -34.39 1.55
C ARG A 9 10.39 -34.69 0.70
N ARG A 10 9.21 -34.77 1.33
CA ARG A 10 7.94 -34.74 0.61
C ARG A 10 7.75 -33.33 0.01
N THR A 11 7.95 -33.22 -1.29
CA THR A 11 7.57 -32.05 -2.07
C THR A 11 6.04 -31.97 -2.10
N LEU A 12 5.47 -30.86 -1.63
CA LEU A 12 4.07 -30.55 -1.90
C LEU A 12 3.90 -30.46 -3.42
N PRO A 13 2.89 -31.12 -4.03
CA PRO A 13 2.73 -31.07 -5.47
C PRO A 13 2.37 -29.65 -5.90
N PHE A 14 3.28 -29.03 -6.66
CA PHE A 14 3.23 -27.71 -7.29
C PHE A 14 1.87 -27.37 -7.95
N ARG A 15 1.08 -28.38 -8.29
CA ARG A 15 -0.26 -28.29 -8.88
C ARG A 15 -1.35 -27.80 -7.91
N ALA A 16 -1.26 -28.10 -6.60
CA ALA A 16 -2.27 -27.67 -5.63
C ALA A 16 -2.18 -26.16 -5.33
N ALA A 17 -0.95 -25.61 -5.28
CA ALA A 17 -0.71 -24.18 -5.10
C ALA A 17 -1.17 -23.34 -6.30
N MET A 18 -1.05 -23.89 -7.52
CA MET A 18 -1.50 -23.25 -8.76
C MET A 18 -3.04 -23.18 -8.87
N VAL A 19 -3.75 -24.20 -8.39
CA VAL A 19 -5.23 -24.22 -8.38
C VAL A 19 -5.80 -23.23 -7.35
N GLY A 20 -5.16 -23.10 -6.18
CA GLY A 20 -5.53 -22.08 -5.19
C GLY A 20 -5.32 -20.64 -5.70
N LEU A 21 -4.23 -20.40 -6.43
CA LEU A 21 -3.91 -19.08 -7.00
C LEU A 21 -4.84 -18.70 -8.17
N ALA A 22 -5.25 -19.68 -8.99
CA ALA A 22 -6.21 -19.45 -10.07
C ALA A 22 -7.63 -19.14 -9.55
N LEU A 23 -8.03 -19.69 -8.40
CA LEU A 23 -9.31 -19.36 -7.77
C LEU A 23 -9.33 -17.95 -7.17
N VAL A 24 -8.21 -17.49 -6.59
CA VAL A 24 -8.07 -16.12 -6.06
C VAL A 24 -8.03 -15.09 -7.19
N LEU A 25 -7.39 -15.40 -8.32
CA LEU A 25 -7.30 -14.50 -9.48
C LEU A 25 -8.56 -14.53 -10.37
N GLY A 26 -9.28 -15.66 -10.43
CA GLY A 26 -10.46 -15.83 -11.28
C GLY A 26 -11.76 -15.24 -10.71
N LEU A 27 -11.87 -15.07 -9.39
CA LEU A 27 -13.12 -14.63 -8.73
C LEU A 27 -13.23 -13.12 -8.50
N SER A 28 -12.16 -12.35 -8.69
CA SER A 28 -12.23 -10.87 -8.73
C SER A 28 -13.02 -10.34 -9.93
N ALA A 29 -13.36 -11.20 -10.92
CA ALA A 29 -14.16 -10.86 -12.08
C ALA A 29 -15.68 -10.99 -11.86
N CYS A 30 -16.13 -11.57 -10.74
CA CYS A 30 -17.53 -11.92 -10.52
C CYS A 30 -17.98 -11.59 -9.09
N ALA A 31 -17.92 -10.33 -8.68
CA ALA A 31 -18.59 -9.91 -7.46
C ALA A 31 -19.15 -8.49 -7.61
N HIS A 32 -20.48 -8.42 -7.53
CA HIS A 32 -21.37 -7.25 -7.54
C HIS A 32 -21.88 -6.79 -8.92
N PRO A 33 -23.21 -6.58 -9.07
CA PRO A 33 -23.74 -5.84 -10.21
C PRO A 33 -23.15 -4.43 -10.19
N PRO A 34 -22.82 -3.85 -11.36
CA PRO A 34 -22.30 -2.49 -11.41
C PRO A 34 -23.33 -1.56 -10.78
N ARG A 35 -23.02 -0.99 -9.61
CA ARG A 35 -23.73 0.18 -9.11
C ARG A 35 -23.55 1.26 -10.16
N LYS A 36 -24.64 1.84 -10.66
CA LYS A 36 -24.57 2.99 -11.57
C LYS A 36 -23.78 4.07 -10.86
N ALA A 37 -22.58 4.36 -11.37
CA ALA A 37 -21.80 5.50 -10.92
C ALA A 37 -22.67 6.75 -11.11
N PRO A 38 -22.84 7.61 -10.10
CA PRO A 38 -23.48 8.90 -10.31
C PRO A 38 -22.69 9.65 -11.41
N PRO A 39 -23.35 10.40 -12.29
CA PRO A 39 -22.64 11.21 -13.29
C PRO A 39 -21.68 12.13 -12.54
N HIS A 40 -20.39 11.98 -12.78
CA HIS A 40 -19.41 12.89 -12.19
C HIS A 40 -19.67 14.27 -12.76
N GLY A 41 -20.05 15.22 -11.89
CA GLY A 41 -19.64 16.61 -12.09
C GLY A 41 -18.11 16.72 -12.02
N ASP A 42 -17.57 17.94 -12.10
CA ASP A 42 -16.14 18.23 -12.24
C ASP A 42 -15.18 17.70 -11.13
N ASN A 43 -15.67 16.91 -10.15
CA ASN A 43 -14.87 16.34 -9.06
C ASN A 43 -14.42 14.89 -9.35
N PRO A 44 -13.13 14.66 -9.71
CA PRO A 44 -12.61 13.32 -10.01
C PRO A 44 -12.51 12.39 -8.79
N LEU A 45 -12.63 12.91 -7.57
CA LEU A 45 -12.59 12.11 -6.34
C LEU A 45 -13.98 11.72 -5.82
N ALA A 46 -15.06 12.11 -6.51
CA ALA A 46 -16.41 11.72 -6.10
C ALA A 46 -16.56 10.20 -6.14
N GLY A 47 -17.00 9.59 -5.03
CA GLY A 47 -17.09 8.13 -4.91
C GLY A 47 -15.74 7.41 -4.80
N CYS A 48 -14.61 8.13 -4.65
CA CYS A 48 -13.37 7.47 -4.29
C CYS A 48 -13.56 6.67 -3.01
N CYS A 49 -12.86 5.53 -2.99
CA CYS A 49 -12.51 4.86 -1.76
C CYS A 49 -13.72 4.16 -1.09
N GLU A 50 -14.89 4.22 -1.72
CA GLU A 50 -16.06 3.41 -1.40
C GLU A 50 -15.94 2.02 -2.03
N GLY A 51 -16.56 1.01 -1.41
CA GLY A 51 -16.57 -0.35 -1.96
C GLY A 51 -15.20 -1.04 -1.96
N ALA A 52 -14.44 -0.90 -0.87
CA ALA A 52 -13.17 -1.60 -0.68
C ALA A 52 -13.32 -3.14 -0.72
N GLU A 53 -14.51 -3.65 -0.42
CA GLU A 53 -14.87 -5.08 -0.49
C GLU A 53 -15.07 -5.55 -1.95
N ARG A 54 -13.96 -5.73 -2.67
CA ARG A 54 -13.97 -6.22 -4.06
C ARG A 54 -14.17 -7.73 -4.19
N THR A 55 -13.99 -8.47 -3.09
CA THR A 55 -14.07 -9.93 -3.03
C THR A 55 -15.29 -10.32 -2.20
N PRO A 56 -16.03 -11.39 -2.54
CA PRO A 56 -17.14 -11.85 -1.70
C PRO A 56 -16.68 -12.17 -0.28
N ALA A 57 -17.40 -11.67 0.73
CA ALA A 57 -17.02 -11.83 2.14
C ALA A 57 -16.83 -13.30 2.57
N TRP A 58 -17.65 -14.23 2.06
CA TRP A 58 -17.52 -15.66 2.35
C TRP A 58 -16.18 -16.25 1.87
N LEU A 59 -15.64 -15.73 0.76
CA LEU A 59 -14.37 -16.20 0.21
C LEU A 59 -13.21 -15.66 1.05
N VAL A 60 -13.31 -14.41 1.51
CA VAL A 60 -12.34 -13.84 2.44
C VAL A 60 -12.34 -14.62 3.75
N ALA A 61 -13.50 -14.90 4.33
CA ALA A 61 -13.63 -15.71 5.55
C ALA A 61 -13.05 -17.13 5.38
N LEU A 62 -13.20 -17.75 4.20
CA LEU A 62 -12.61 -19.06 3.91
C LEU A 62 -11.07 -19.02 3.84
N ALA A 63 -10.50 -17.92 3.32
CA ALA A 63 -9.06 -17.76 3.16
C ALA A 63 -8.35 -17.23 4.43
N GLU A 64 -9.10 -16.65 5.35
CA GLU A 64 -8.62 -15.94 6.54
C GLU A 64 -7.63 -16.74 7.39
N PRO A 65 -7.86 -18.02 7.75
CA PRO A 65 -6.91 -18.78 8.57
C PRO A 65 -5.53 -18.97 7.90
N ALA A 66 -5.46 -18.82 6.58
CA ALA A 66 -4.24 -18.91 5.80
C ALA A 66 -3.63 -17.54 5.45
N ALA A 67 -4.19 -16.43 5.96
CA ALA A 67 -3.76 -15.08 5.60
C ALA A 67 -2.25 -14.83 5.76
N PRO A 68 -1.55 -15.28 6.83
CA PRO A 68 -0.11 -15.13 6.94
C PRO A 68 0.66 -15.85 5.81
N VAL A 69 0.27 -17.08 5.47
CA VAL A 69 0.91 -17.86 4.41
C VAL A 69 0.66 -17.21 3.05
N ILE A 70 -0.58 -16.82 2.77
CA ILE A 70 -0.97 -16.15 1.53
C ILE A 70 -0.22 -14.83 1.39
N GLY A 71 -0.22 -14.00 2.43
CA GLY A 71 0.46 -12.70 2.43
C GLY A 71 1.97 -12.83 2.21
N HIS A 72 2.60 -13.82 2.82
CA HIS A 72 4.02 -14.11 2.59
C HIS A 72 4.33 -14.54 1.15
N VAL A 73 3.43 -15.27 0.48
CA VAL A 73 3.59 -15.61 -0.94
C VAL A 73 3.37 -14.36 -1.80
N VAL A 74 2.23 -13.70 -1.61
CA VAL A 74 1.80 -12.52 -2.39
C VAL A 74 2.82 -11.38 -2.30
N GLY A 75 3.37 -11.12 -1.11
CA GLY A 75 4.35 -10.07 -0.89
C GLY A 75 5.70 -10.30 -1.59
N ARG A 76 6.08 -11.56 -1.83
CA ARG A 76 7.38 -11.95 -2.43
C ARG A 76 7.36 -12.04 -3.95
N VAL A 77 6.18 -12.18 -4.57
CA VAL A 77 6.08 -12.33 -6.03
C VAL A 77 6.24 -10.97 -6.72
N VAL A 78 7.34 -10.81 -7.45
CA VAL A 78 7.67 -9.66 -8.29
C VAL A 78 7.87 -10.14 -9.72
N TRP A 79 7.05 -9.67 -10.66
CA TRP A 79 7.16 -9.98 -12.09
C TRP A 79 8.01 -8.97 -12.86
N ARG A 80 8.02 -7.71 -12.39
CA ARG A 80 8.72 -6.60 -13.05
C ARG A 80 9.17 -5.58 -12.00
N GLU A 81 10.35 -5.02 -12.18
CA GLU A 81 10.79 -3.82 -11.46
C GLU A 81 9.90 -2.63 -11.80
N GLY A 82 9.65 -1.76 -10.83
CA GLY A 82 8.87 -0.54 -10.99
C GLY A 82 9.53 0.46 -11.95
N TYR A 83 8.71 1.20 -12.68
CA TYR A 83 9.21 2.15 -13.69
C TYR A 83 10.06 3.29 -13.10
N LEU A 84 9.92 3.61 -11.81
CA LEU A 84 10.72 4.66 -11.16
C LEU A 84 12.12 4.19 -10.74
N ALA A 85 12.32 2.89 -10.50
CA ALA A 85 13.59 2.37 -9.98
C ALA A 85 14.77 2.57 -10.97
N GLY A 86 14.49 2.48 -12.28
CA GLY A 86 15.48 2.65 -13.33
C GLY A 86 15.72 4.10 -13.76
N ASP A 87 14.97 5.06 -13.22
CA ASP A 87 15.05 6.48 -13.63
C ASP A 87 15.83 7.30 -12.60
N THR A 88 17.11 7.55 -12.89
CA THR A 88 18.03 8.28 -12.00
C THR A 88 17.51 9.67 -11.65
N GLU A 89 16.85 10.36 -12.58
CA GLU A 89 16.35 11.72 -12.36
C GLU A 89 15.11 11.70 -11.46
N ALA A 90 14.20 10.74 -11.65
CA ALA A 90 13.07 10.53 -10.75
C ALA A 90 13.54 10.20 -9.33
N MET A 91 14.51 9.29 -9.18
CA MET A 91 15.07 8.90 -7.88
C MET A 91 15.77 10.06 -7.18
N ARG A 92 16.54 10.87 -7.92
CA ARG A 92 17.17 12.09 -7.41
C ARG A 92 16.12 13.10 -6.96
N LEU A 93 15.09 13.35 -7.78
CA LEU A 93 14.00 14.27 -7.46
C LEU A 93 13.24 13.84 -6.19
N ILE A 94 12.94 12.55 -6.03
CA ILE A 94 12.32 12.02 -4.81
C ILE A 94 13.23 12.27 -3.60
N THR A 95 14.49 11.86 -3.69
CA THR A 95 15.45 11.94 -2.57
C THR A 95 15.71 13.38 -2.12
N GLU A 96 15.81 14.33 -3.05
CA GLU A 96 15.96 15.76 -2.74
C GLU A 96 14.68 16.40 -2.20
N THR A 97 13.51 15.84 -2.51
CA THR A 97 12.21 16.35 -2.06
C THR A 97 11.88 15.92 -0.62
N LEU A 98 12.29 14.70 -0.26
CA LEU A 98 11.96 14.06 1.00
C LEU A 98 12.46 14.86 2.20
N ARG A 99 11.65 14.84 3.26
CA ARG A 99 12.00 15.36 4.59
C ARG A 99 11.55 14.38 5.65
N PRO A 100 12.24 14.32 6.81
CA PRO A 100 11.84 13.43 7.90
C PRO A 100 10.35 13.53 8.21
N LEU A 101 9.72 12.36 8.33
CA LEU A 101 8.28 12.12 8.56
C LEU A 101 7.37 12.37 7.35
N ASP A 102 7.92 12.55 6.16
CA ASP A 102 7.11 12.44 4.94
C ASP A 102 6.60 11.01 4.78
N ILE A 103 5.33 10.90 4.41
CA ILE A 103 4.69 9.62 4.09
C ILE A 103 4.79 9.44 2.58
N VAL A 104 5.27 8.29 2.16
CA VAL A 104 5.40 7.90 0.77
C VAL A 104 4.38 6.81 0.51
N VAL A 105 3.34 7.14 -0.25
CA VAL A 105 2.37 6.15 -0.72
C VAL A 105 2.77 5.67 -2.11
N VAL A 106 2.75 4.36 -2.32
CA VAL A 106 3.34 3.75 -3.52
C VAL A 106 2.40 2.79 -4.22
N SER A 107 2.57 2.69 -5.54
CA SER A 107 1.88 1.75 -6.42
C SER A 107 2.91 0.96 -7.21
N SER A 108 2.87 -0.37 -7.12
CA SER A 108 3.68 -1.25 -7.98
C SER A 108 2.82 -2.33 -8.60
N LYS A 109 2.50 -2.18 -9.89
CA LYS A 109 1.78 -3.20 -10.67
C LYS A 109 2.73 -4.26 -11.22
N GLY A 110 4.03 -4.14 -10.96
CA GLY A 110 5.01 -5.22 -11.14
C GLY A 110 4.98 -6.28 -10.05
N ARG A 111 4.26 -6.07 -8.93
CA ARG A 111 4.16 -6.99 -7.79
C ARG A 111 2.76 -7.58 -7.67
N LEU A 112 2.64 -8.83 -7.22
CA LEU A 112 1.34 -9.48 -7.02
C LEU A 112 0.49 -8.75 -5.97
N SER A 113 1.09 -8.31 -4.87
CA SER A 113 0.40 -7.50 -3.84
C SER A 113 -0.25 -6.23 -4.40
N GLY A 114 0.33 -5.64 -5.46
CA GLY A 114 -0.20 -4.44 -6.10
C GLY A 114 -1.47 -4.66 -6.91
N HIS A 115 -1.86 -5.91 -7.16
CA HIS A 115 -3.11 -6.27 -7.85
C HIS A 115 -4.18 -6.85 -6.91
N THR A 116 -3.78 -7.32 -5.72
CA THR A 116 -4.71 -7.95 -4.77
C THR A 116 -5.38 -6.95 -3.84
N LEU A 117 -4.72 -5.84 -3.53
CA LEU A 117 -5.26 -4.78 -2.66
C LEU A 117 -6.03 -3.73 -3.48
N PRO A 118 -7.14 -3.19 -2.94
CA PRO A 118 -7.96 -2.21 -3.66
C PRO A 118 -7.24 -0.86 -3.81
N GLY A 119 -7.65 -0.10 -4.83
CA GLY A 119 -7.17 1.26 -5.07
C GLY A 119 -5.87 1.35 -5.89
N LEU A 120 -5.33 2.56 -5.93
CA LEU A 120 -4.11 2.93 -6.62
C LEU A 120 -2.87 2.74 -5.73
N PHE A 121 -2.95 3.11 -4.45
CA PHE A 121 -1.83 3.12 -3.51
C PHE A 121 -2.03 2.09 -2.39
N PRO A 122 -1.74 0.81 -2.66
CA PRO A 122 -1.94 -0.27 -1.70
C PRO A 122 -0.92 -0.29 -0.55
N HIS A 123 0.13 0.52 -0.59
CA HIS A 123 1.20 0.52 0.40
C HIS A 123 1.69 1.91 0.75
N ALA A 124 2.18 2.07 1.97
CA ALA A 124 2.75 3.30 2.50
C ALA A 124 4.01 3.02 3.33
N ALA A 125 4.98 3.93 3.23
CA ALA A 125 6.17 3.94 4.07
C ALA A 125 6.40 5.36 4.61
N THR A 126 7.08 5.50 5.74
CA THR A 126 7.50 6.80 6.25
C THR A 126 8.99 7.00 6.03
N TYR A 127 9.39 8.11 5.42
CA TYR A 127 10.79 8.51 5.40
C TYR A 127 11.20 8.98 6.80
N LEU A 128 12.01 8.18 7.49
CA LEU A 128 12.51 8.49 8.83
C LEU A 128 13.58 9.57 8.76
N GLY A 129 14.51 9.42 7.83
CA GLY A 129 15.64 10.32 7.61
C GLY A 129 17.00 9.69 7.89
N THR A 130 18.03 10.34 7.37
CA THR A 130 19.44 10.03 7.61
C THR A 130 19.89 10.39 9.02
N GLU A 131 21.04 9.86 9.48
CA GLU A 131 21.63 10.27 10.78
C GLU A 131 21.73 11.80 10.90
N THR A 132 22.21 12.48 9.85
CA THR A 132 22.35 13.94 9.84
C THR A 132 20.99 14.65 10.04
N GLU A 133 19.93 14.17 9.41
CA GLU A 133 18.58 14.71 9.58
C GLU A 133 18.01 14.46 10.97
N LEU A 134 18.22 13.25 11.50
CA LEU A 134 17.78 12.85 12.83
C LEU A 134 18.53 13.62 13.93
N ARG A 135 19.83 13.91 13.72
CA ARG A 135 20.63 14.81 14.57
C ARG A 135 20.12 16.24 14.52
N ARG A 136 19.82 16.79 13.34
CA ARG A 136 19.18 18.12 13.19
C ARG A 136 17.82 18.16 13.90
N LEU A 137 17.05 17.09 13.81
CA LEU A 137 15.77 16.98 14.52
C LEU A 137 15.96 16.86 16.03
N GLY A 138 17.16 16.46 16.50
CA GLY A 138 17.53 16.35 17.91
C GLY A 138 17.02 15.07 18.58
N ILE A 139 16.88 13.99 17.82
CA ILE A 139 16.36 12.69 18.31
C ILE A 139 17.32 11.52 18.07
N TRP A 140 18.48 11.77 17.47
CA TRP A 140 19.42 10.71 17.15
C TRP A 140 19.92 9.92 18.38
N GLU A 141 20.15 10.63 19.48
CA GLU A 141 20.57 10.04 20.77
C GLU A 141 19.38 9.59 21.63
N HIS A 142 18.15 9.66 21.12
CA HIS A 142 16.96 9.20 21.87
C HIS A 142 17.00 7.67 21.98
N GLY A 143 16.64 7.12 23.15
CA GLY A 143 16.76 5.68 23.45
C GLY A 143 16.11 4.77 22.41
N ALA A 144 14.96 5.16 21.85
CA ALA A 144 14.27 4.42 20.80
C ALA A 144 15.09 4.26 19.49
N PHE A 145 16.08 5.12 19.23
CA PHE A 145 16.92 5.03 18.02
C PHE A 145 18.21 4.24 18.24
N LEU A 146 18.67 4.09 19.49
CA LEU A 146 19.95 3.44 19.81
C LEU A 146 20.11 2.05 19.15
N PRO A 147 19.09 1.15 19.19
CA PRO A 147 19.21 -0.18 18.57
C PRO A 147 19.32 -0.13 17.05
N HIS A 148 18.92 0.98 16.42
CA HIS A 148 18.73 1.10 14.98
C HIS A 148 19.74 2.03 14.30
N GLN A 149 20.64 2.66 15.06
CA GLN A 149 21.61 3.61 14.52
C GLN A 149 22.51 3.00 13.44
N ALA A 150 22.95 1.75 13.61
CA ALA A 150 23.78 1.06 12.63
C ALA A 150 23.06 0.86 11.28
N ASP A 151 21.79 0.48 11.33
CA ASP A 151 20.94 0.28 10.16
C ASP A 151 20.65 1.59 9.43
N ILE A 152 20.38 2.67 10.17
CA ILE A 152 20.18 4.00 9.61
C ILE A 152 21.46 4.51 8.94
N ARG A 153 22.63 4.31 9.56
CA ARG A 153 23.94 4.61 8.95
C ARG A 153 24.19 3.81 7.68
N ALA A 154 23.71 2.58 7.63
CA ALA A 154 23.78 1.73 6.45
C ALA A 154 22.78 2.13 5.33
N GLY A 155 22.02 3.22 5.51
CA GLY A 155 21.10 3.77 4.51
C GLY A 155 19.68 3.24 4.59
N LYS A 156 19.31 2.49 5.65
CA LYS A 156 17.91 2.11 5.87
C LYS A 156 17.16 3.26 6.52
N VAL A 157 16.63 4.16 5.70
CA VAL A 157 16.06 5.46 6.11
C VAL A 157 14.53 5.55 5.99
N PHE A 158 13.87 4.47 5.60
CA PHE A 158 12.41 4.35 5.63
C PHE A 158 11.97 3.42 6.76
N VAL A 159 10.80 3.68 7.35
CA VAL A 159 10.09 2.74 8.21
C VAL A 159 8.81 2.32 7.49
N GLU A 160 8.59 1.03 7.35
CA GLU A 160 7.38 0.46 6.75
C GLU A 160 6.92 -0.78 7.52
N ALA A 161 5.64 -1.13 7.35
CA ALA A 161 5.10 -2.41 7.79
C ALA A 161 4.71 -3.21 6.53
N ASP A 162 5.39 -4.32 6.30
CA ASP A 162 5.10 -5.25 5.19
C ASP A 162 5.10 -6.69 5.70
N TYR A 163 5.07 -7.69 4.81
CA TYR A 163 5.07 -9.10 5.22
C TYR A 163 6.27 -9.55 6.08
N ASN A 164 7.28 -8.71 6.32
CA ASN A 164 8.39 -8.94 7.25
C ASN A 164 8.21 -8.27 8.62
N GLY A 165 7.04 -7.67 8.90
CA GLY A 165 6.79 -6.86 10.09
C GLY A 165 7.10 -5.39 9.89
N VAL A 166 7.22 -4.65 10.99
CA VAL A 166 7.64 -3.25 10.98
C VAL A 166 9.17 -3.18 10.99
N HIS A 167 9.78 -2.61 9.95
CA HIS A 167 11.24 -2.59 9.83
C HIS A 167 11.77 -1.35 9.12
N LEU A 168 13.11 -1.19 9.21
CA LEU A 168 13.83 -0.20 8.43
C LEU A 168 14.12 -0.72 7.02
N SER A 169 13.94 0.15 6.03
CA SER A 169 14.14 -0.14 4.62
C SER A 169 14.98 0.88 3.91
N ARG A 170 15.62 0.43 2.83
CA ARG A 170 16.37 1.31 1.93
C ARG A 170 15.46 1.97 0.90
N PRO A 171 15.82 3.16 0.39
CA PRO A 171 15.08 3.82 -0.68
C PRO A 171 14.87 2.93 -1.90
N GLU A 172 15.87 2.12 -2.30
CA GLU A 172 15.78 1.26 -3.49
C GLU A 172 14.74 0.14 -3.32
N THR A 173 14.42 -0.25 -2.08
CA THR A 173 13.37 -1.23 -1.79
C THR A 173 11.99 -0.58 -1.88
N VAL A 174 11.80 0.55 -1.20
CA VAL A 174 10.49 1.24 -1.10
C VAL A 174 10.09 1.90 -2.42
N LEU A 175 11.07 2.43 -3.17
CA LEU A 175 10.84 3.22 -4.38
C LEU A 175 10.95 2.40 -5.68
N ASN A 176 11.12 1.08 -5.59
CA ASN A 176 11.01 0.17 -6.74
C ASN A 176 9.53 -0.03 -7.15
N VAL A 177 8.93 1.06 -7.64
CA VAL A 177 7.48 1.20 -7.83
C VAL A 177 7.18 1.94 -9.13
N ASP A 178 5.93 1.86 -9.58
CA ASP A 178 5.48 2.55 -10.80
C ASP A 178 5.04 3.97 -10.50
N ARG A 179 4.49 4.22 -9.31
CA ARG A 179 3.98 5.53 -8.92
C ARG A 179 4.27 5.80 -7.46
N VAL A 180 4.52 7.06 -7.16
CA VAL A 180 4.76 7.54 -5.80
C VAL A 180 4.10 8.89 -5.58
N ALA A 181 3.39 9.04 -4.47
CA ALA A 181 3.01 10.36 -3.96
C ALA A 181 3.63 10.58 -2.57
N ILE A 182 4.26 11.75 -2.41
CA ILE A 182 4.86 12.18 -1.14
C ILE A 182 3.85 13.08 -0.44
N LEU A 183 3.43 12.69 0.76
CA LEU A 183 2.55 13.44 1.64
C LEU A 183 3.35 14.01 2.80
N ARG A 184 3.09 15.26 3.14
CA ARG A 184 3.75 15.95 4.25
C ARG A 184 2.72 16.59 5.16
N ARG A 185 2.92 16.47 6.47
CA ARG A 185 2.10 17.17 7.46
C ARG A 185 2.22 18.69 7.26
N VAL A 186 1.07 19.38 7.26
CA VAL A 186 1.02 20.84 7.03
C VAL A 186 1.46 21.66 8.25
N ASP A 187 1.49 21.05 9.42
CA ASP A 187 1.79 21.69 10.69
C ASP A 187 2.57 20.76 11.64
N GLY A 188 2.81 21.25 12.86
CA GLY A 188 3.47 20.49 13.92
C GLY A 188 4.76 21.14 14.38
N SER A 189 4.88 21.29 15.70
CA SER A 189 6.11 21.80 16.31
C SER A 189 7.28 20.81 16.13
N ARG A 190 8.51 21.27 16.35
CA ARG A 190 9.68 20.38 16.44
C ARG A 190 9.42 19.23 17.42
N ARG A 191 8.84 19.52 18.59
CA ARG A 191 8.47 18.51 19.60
C ARG A 191 7.48 17.48 19.07
N THR A 192 6.51 17.90 18.27
CA THR A 192 5.53 16.97 17.64
C THR A 192 6.23 16.01 16.69
N ARG A 193 7.15 16.54 15.86
CA ARG A 193 7.95 15.72 14.95
C ARG A 193 8.88 14.75 15.70
N GLN A 194 9.54 15.22 16.76
CA GLN A 194 10.41 14.38 17.59
C GLN A 194 9.63 13.21 18.23
N ARG A 195 8.44 13.47 18.76
CA ARG A 195 7.55 12.44 19.31
C ARG A 195 7.16 11.42 18.23
N ALA A 196 6.73 11.89 17.07
CA ALA A 196 6.34 11.00 15.97
C ALA A 196 7.51 10.13 15.47
N ALA A 197 8.72 10.68 15.39
CA ALA A 197 9.91 9.94 15.01
C ALA A 197 10.27 8.87 16.06
N ALA A 198 10.21 9.22 17.35
CA ALA A 198 10.43 8.27 18.43
C ALA A 198 9.35 7.17 18.46
N GLU A 199 8.11 7.50 18.12
CA GLU A 199 7.02 6.52 18.06
C GLU A 199 7.17 5.54 16.91
N LEU A 200 7.51 6.02 15.70
CA LEU A 200 7.90 5.13 14.60
C LEU A 200 9.00 4.15 14.99
N ALA A 201 10.02 4.64 15.70
CA ALA A 201 11.14 3.81 16.11
C ALA A 201 10.74 2.77 17.17
N ARG A 202 9.73 3.03 18.00
CA ARG A 202 9.23 2.06 18.99
C ARG A 202 8.53 0.87 18.36
N HIS A 203 7.84 1.08 17.25
CA HIS A 203 7.15 0.02 16.53
C HIS A 203 8.10 -0.91 15.75
N LEU A 204 9.39 -0.57 15.60
CA LEU A 204 10.34 -1.42 14.87
C LEU A 204 10.45 -2.80 15.52
N GLY A 205 10.21 -3.84 14.73
CA GLY A 205 10.19 -5.24 15.15
C GLY A 205 8.80 -5.81 15.43
N GLU A 206 7.75 -5.00 15.45
CA GLU A 206 6.38 -5.48 15.60
C GLU A 206 5.94 -6.35 14.40
N PRO A 207 5.10 -7.37 14.64
CA PRO A 207 4.61 -8.24 13.59
C PRO A 207 3.64 -7.51 12.65
N PHE A 208 3.60 -7.98 11.41
CA PHE A 208 2.65 -7.45 10.42
C PHE A 208 1.26 -8.03 10.63
N ASP A 209 0.26 -7.18 10.47
CA ASP A 209 -1.12 -7.62 10.46
C ASP A 209 -1.57 -8.08 9.07
N PHE A 210 -1.63 -9.39 8.86
CA PHE A 210 -2.13 -10.00 7.63
C PHE A 210 -3.65 -9.93 7.47
N HIS A 211 -4.39 -9.56 8.51
CA HIS A 211 -5.85 -9.45 8.48
C HIS A 211 -6.34 -8.04 8.18
N PHE A 212 -5.46 -7.03 8.27
CA PHE A 212 -5.81 -5.62 8.12
C PHE A 212 -6.95 -5.20 9.06
N ASP A 213 -6.88 -5.69 10.30
CA ASP A 213 -7.73 -5.37 11.42
C ASP A 213 -7.10 -4.25 12.25
N GLY A 214 -7.47 -3.00 11.97
CA GLY A 214 -6.92 -1.86 12.69
C GLY A 214 -7.29 -1.82 14.17
N ASP A 215 -8.19 -2.68 14.64
CA ASP A 215 -8.56 -2.77 16.06
C ASP A 215 -7.66 -3.78 16.85
N ASP A 216 -6.79 -4.54 16.17
CA ASP A 216 -5.74 -5.36 16.79
C ASP A 216 -4.53 -4.49 17.12
N ASN A 217 -4.20 -4.34 18.41
CA ASN A 217 -3.08 -3.52 18.86
C ASN A 217 -1.73 -4.26 18.91
N ASP A 218 -1.71 -5.58 18.66
CA ASP A 218 -0.51 -6.40 18.77
C ASP A 218 0.27 -6.50 17.44
N ARG A 219 -0.30 -6.01 16.35
CA ARG A 219 0.20 -6.13 14.98
C ARG A 219 -0.16 -4.86 14.21
N LEU A 220 0.64 -4.48 13.22
CA LEU A 220 0.36 -3.29 12.42
C LEU A 220 0.45 -3.54 10.92
N PHE A 221 -0.40 -2.85 10.15
CA PHE A 221 -0.21 -2.68 8.71
C PHE A 221 0.24 -1.26 8.35
N CYS A 222 0.63 -1.05 7.09
CA CYS A 222 1.40 0.11 6.65
C CYS A 222 0.77 1.48 6.94
N THR A 223 -0.53 1.64 6.73
CA THR A 223 -1.26 2.90 6.96
C THR A 223 -1.73 3.07 8.40
N GLU A 224 -1.87 1.99 9.15
CA GLU A 224 -2.13 2.02 10.59
C GLU A 224 -0.89 2.51 11.36
N LEU A 225 0.30 2.01 11.00
CA LEU A 225 1.57 2.51 11.53
C LEU A 225 1.71 4.03 11.33
N VAL A 226 1.22 4.55 10.20
CA VAL A 226 1.20 6.00 9.94
C VAL A 226 0.32 6.74 10.93
N ASP A 227 -0.84 6.19 11.28
CA ASP A 227 -1.81 6.76 12.22
C ASP A 227 -1.28 6.70 13.66
N HIS A 228 -0.81 5.52 14.10
CA HIS A 228 -0.28 5.26 15.44
C HIS A 228 0.93 6.16 15.75
N ALA A 229 1.87 6.28 14.81
CA ALA A 229 3.04 7.11 15.04
C ALA A 229 2.74 8.62 15.01
N ARG A 230 1.59 9.04 14.46
CA ARG A 230 1.22 10.46 14.29
C ARG A 230 -0.26 10.69 14.60
N PRO A 231 -0.67 10.48 15.86
CA PRO A 231 -2.04 10.76 16.25
C PRO A 231 -2.39 12.22 15.94
N GLY A 232 -3.58 12.42 15.37
CA GLY A 232 -4.07 13.73 14.98
C GLY A 232 -3.69 14.18 13.57
N LEU A 233 -3.29 13.27 12.67
CA LEU A 233 -3.31 13.53 11.22
C LEU A 233 -4.74 13.62 10.65
N ALA A 234 -5.75 13.15 11.40
CA ALA A 234 -7.15 13.06 10.99
C ALA A 234 -7.32 12.17 9.74
N LEU A 235 -6.76 10.96 9.80
CA LEU A 235 -6.90 9.97 8.75
C LEU A 235 -8.30 9.34 8.84
N ALA A 236 -9.02 9.31 7.72
CA ALA A 236 -10.28 8.58 7.65
C ALA A 236 -10.03 7.07 7.76
N SER A 237 -10.94 6.39 8.43
CA SER A 237 -11.02 4.93 8.46
C SER A 237 -12.37 4.46 7.94
N ARG A 238 -12.40 3.22 7.45
CA ARG A 238 -13.58 2.56 6.88
C ARG A 238 -13.76 1.20 7.49
N GLN A 239 -15.01 0.72 7.50
CA GLN A 239 -15.28 -0.70 7.72
C GLN A 239 -15.16 -1.45 6.40
N ALA A 240 -14.36 -2.52 6.39
CA ALA A 240 -14.31 -3.49 5.30
C ALA A 240 -14.09 -4.89 5.88
N TYR A 241 -14.89 -5.87 5.42
CA TYR A 241 -14.89 -7.24 5.93
C TYR A 241 -15.01 -7.32 7.46
N GLY A 242 -15.81 -6.42 8.05
CA GLY A 242 -16.03 -6.34 9.49
C GLY A 242 -14.92 -5.68 10.31
N ARG A 243 -13.88 -5.15 9.66
CA ARG A 243 -12.69 -4.58 10.31
C ARG A 243 -12.52 -3.11 9.99
N ARG A 244 -11.87 -2.37 10.89
CA ARG A 244 -11.47 -0.99 10.64
C ARG A 244 -10.19 -0.95 9.81
N ILE A 245 -10.24 -0.27 8.67
CA ILE A 245 -9.09 -0.14 7.75
C ILE A 245 -8.82 1.34 7.45
N ILE A 246 -7.56 1.67 7.18
CA ILE A 246 -7.15 2.99 6.66
C ILE A 246 -6.61 2.79 5.25
N LEU A 247 -7.26 3.39 4.26
CA LEU A 247 -6.86 3.26 2.85
C LEU A 247 -5.82 4.32 2.47
N GLY A 248 -4.75 3.90 1.78
CA GLY A 248 -3.74 4.82 1.24
C GLY A 248 -4.33 5.83 0.26
N ASP A 249 -5.22 5.38 -0.63
CA ASP A 249 -5.95 6.26 -1.56
C ASP A 249 -6.80 7.32 -0.86
N GLU A 250 -7.51 6.96 0.21
CA GLU A 250 -8.35 7.89 0.96
C GLU A 250 -7.51 8.92 1.70
N MET A 251 -6.37 8.50 2.26
CA MET A 251 -5.37 9.40 2.85
C MET A 251 -4.90 10.46 1.84
N VAL A 252 -4.65 10.07 0.58
CA VAL A 252 -4.23 11.00 -0.48
C VAL A 252 -5.41 11.88 -0.94
N ALA A 253 -6.59 11.30 -1.13
CA ALA A 253 -7.80 12.02 -1.55
C ALA A 253 -8.19 13.11 -0.53
N ASP A 254 -8.09 12.81 0.76
CA ASP A 254 -8.31 13.76 1.85
C ASP A 254 -7.23 14.84 1.91
N ALA A 255 -5.96 14.50 1.61
CA ALA A 255 -4.89 15.50 1.52
C ALA A 255 -5.13 16.48 0.35
N LEU A 256 -5.59 15.99 -0.79
CA LEU A 256 -5.96 16.82 -1.95
C LEU A 256 -7.17 17.71 -1.65
N SER A 257 -8.11 17.21 -0.85
CA SER A 257 -9.35 17.90 -0.46
C SER A 257 -9.21 18.72 0.83
N ARG A 258 -8.01 18.74 1.44
CA ARG A 258 -7.72 19.40 2.73
C ARG A 258 -8.61 18.94 3.90
N LYS A 259 -9.01 17.67 3.90
CA LYS A 259 -9.81 17.04 4.95
C LYS A 259 -8.96 16.42 6.07
N ASN A 260 -7.68 16.16 5.79
CA ASN A 260 -6.70 15.75 6.77
C ASN A 260 -5.57 16.80 6.88
N ARG A 261 -4.61 16.57 7.78
CA ARG A 261 -3.49 17.50 8.00
C ARG A 261 -2.28 17.23 7.10
N LEU A 262 -2.49 16.60 5.95
CA LEU A 262 -1.44 16.32 4.97
C LEU A 262 -1.61 17.21 3.73
N ARG A 263 -0.50 17.44 3.03
CA ARG A 263 -0.48 18.00 1.68
C ARG A 263 0.36 17.12 0.77
N VAL A 264 -0.02 17.05 -0.50
CA VAL A 264 0.79 16.43 -1.54
C VAL A 264 1.98 17.34 -1.87
N VAL A 265 3.19 16.79 -1.79
CA VAL A 265 4.45 17.48 -2.09
C VAL A 265 4.94 17.13 -3.50
N LEU A 266 4.82 15.86 -3.86
CA LEU A 266 5.27 15.33 -5.14
C LEU A 266 4.34 14.20 -5.57
N TYR A 267 4.07 14.12 -6.87
CA TYR A 267 3.48 12.96 -7.50
C TYR A 267 4.28 12.62 -8.76
N LEU A 268 4.83 11.40 -8.81
CA LEU A 268 5.45 10.84 -9.98
C LEU A 268 4.72 9.56 -10.40
N LYS A 269 4.63 9.36 -11.71
CA LYS A 269 4.19 8.09 -12.29
C LYS A 269 5.07 7.74 -13.48
N GLY A 270 5.49 6.49 -13.55
CA GLY A 270 6.19 5.91 -14.67
C GLY A 270 5.33 4.88 -15.39
N ASP A 271 5.59 4.74 -16.68
CA ASP A 271 5.11 3.65 -17.53
C ASP A 271 6.18 3.29 -18.58
N GLY A 272 5.84 2.44 -19.55
CA GLY A 272 6.76 2.03 -20.61
C GLY A 272 7.28 3.18 -21.50
N ASN A 273 6.69 4.38 -21.41
CA ASN A 273 7.11 5.56 -22.16
C ASN A 273 7.97 6.53 -21.32
N GLY A 274 8.25 6.22 -20.06
CA GLY A 274 9.07 7.03 -19.16
C GLY A 274 8.34 7.53 -17.91
N VAL A 275 8.95 8.48 -17.21
CA VAL A 275 8.46 9.05 -15.95
C VAL A 275 7.89 10.45 -16.15
N ALA A 276 6.73 10.71 -15.55
CA ALA A 276 6.05 12.00 -15.58
C ALA A 276 5.79 12.53 -14.16
N LYS A 277 5.74 13.88 -14.05
CA LYS A 277 5.33 14.64 -12.85
C LYS A 277 4.03 15.42 -13.13
N PRO A 278 2.86 14.76 -13.15
CA PRO A 278 1.65 15.34 -13.74
C PRO A 278 0.83 16.23 -12.77
N GLY A 279 1.23 16.33 -11.50
CA GLY A 279 0.61 17.22 -10.50
C GLY A 279 -0.71 16.72 -9.88
N ASN A 280 -1.30 17.53 -9.00
CA ASN A 280 -2.43 17.16 -8.13
C ASN A 280 -3.72 16.84 -8.90
N ALA A 281 -4.03 17.58 -9.96
CA ALA A 281 -5.24 17.33 -10.75
C ALA A 281 -5.18 15.95 -11.45
N ALA A 282 -4.00 15.55 -11.93
CA ALA A 282 -3.79 14.23 -12.50
C ALA A 282 -3.82 13.13 -11.43
N LEU A 283 -3.20 13.36 -10.27
CA LEU A 283 -3.27 12.44 -9.13
C LEU A 283 -4.73 12.17 -8.73
N ALA A 284 -5.56 13.22 -8.64
CA ALA A 284 -6.97 13.09 -8.30
C ALA A 284 -7.74 12.23 -9.33
N ARG A 285 -7.48 12.42 -10.63
CA ARG A 285 -8.06 11.59 -11.70
C ARG A 285 -7.58 10.15 -11.65
N ASP A 286 -6.29 9.93 -11.40
CA ASP A 286 -5.71 8.59 -11.35
C ASP A 286 -6.28 7.79 -10.16
N ILE A 287 -6.48 8.44 -9.00
CA ILE A 287 -7.18 7.85 -7.85
C ILE A 287 -8.64 7.55 -8.22
N GLY A 288 -9.38 8.55 -8.72
CA GLY A 288 -10.78 8.36 -9.12
C GLY A 288 -10.98 7.17 -10.06
N ALA A 289 -10.13 7.07 -11.09
CA ALA A 289 -10.16 5.96 -12.04
C ALA A 289 -9.91 4.59 -11.39
N ALA A 290 -9.05 4.50 -10.37
CA ALA A 290 -8.75 3.25 -9.66
C ALA A 290 -9.93 2.73 -8.81
N TRP A 291 -10.90 3.60 -8.49
CA TRP A 291 -12.09 3.29 -7.68
C TRP A 291 -13.39 3.23 -8.48
N GLN A 292 -13.35 3.49 -9.79
CA GLN A 292 -14.52 3.27 -10.63
C GLN A 292 -14.84 1.78 -10.76
N PRO A 293 -16.13 1.39 -10.78
CA PRO A 293 -16.52 0.03 -11.13
C PRO A 293 -15.92 -0.34 -12.48
N THR A 294 -15.22 -1.48 -12.55
CA THR A 294 -14.70 -1.99 -13.82
C THR A 294 -15.87 -2.17 -14.79
N ARG A 295 -15.87 -1.41 -15.90
CA ARG A 295 -16.79 -1.62 -17.01
C ARG A 295 -16.40 -2.92 -17.72
N GLY A 296 -16.73 -4.07 -17.13
CA GLY A 296 -16.25 -5.36 -17.60
C GLY A 296 -16.90 -6.52 -16.87
N GLY A 297 -18.23 -6.63 -16.97
CA GLY A 297 -18.98 -7.80 -16.54
C GLY A 297 -19.92 -8.23 -17.65
N CYS A 298 -19.67 -9.43 -18.18
CA CYS A 298 -20.37 -10.15 -19.23
C CYS A 298 -21.86 -9.76 -19.41
N GLY A 299 -22.14 -8.86 -20.34
CA GLY A 299 -23.45 -8.78 -20.95
C GLY A 299 -23.58 -9.93 -21.92
N LEU A 300 -24.10 -11.08 -21.47
CA LEU A 300 -24.80 -12.00 -22.37
C LEU A 300 -25.88 -11.15 -23.05
N ARG A 301 -25.57 -10.63 -24.24
CA ARG A 301 -26.59 -10.20 -25.19
C ARG A 301 -27.48 -11.42 -25.33
N ARG A 302 -28.67 -11.38 -24.72
CA ARG A 302 -29.77 -12.20 -25.22
C ARG A 302 -29.88 -11.80 -26.68
N ALA A 303 -29.42 -12.67 -27.57
CA ALA A 303 -29.89 -12.71 -28.94
C ALA A 303 -31.39 -13.01 -28.85
N GLY A 304 -32.19 -11.97 -28.59
CA GLY A 304 -33.62 -12.00 -28.77
C GLY A 304 -33.84 -12.01 -30.28
N GLY A 305 -34.02 -13.21 -30.82
CA GLY A 305 -34.52 -13.38 -32.16
C GLY A 305 -35.86 -12.68 -32.28
N GLN A 306 -35.92 -11.64 -33.11
CA GLN A 306 -37.17 -11.24 -33.74
C GLN A 306 -37.24 -11.97 -35.07
N SER A 307 -37.92 -13.12 -35.04
CA SER A 307 -38.65 -13.65 -36.18
C SER A 307 -39.73 -12.62 -36.52
N ASN A 308 -39.55 -11.88 -37.61
CA ASN A 308 -40.66 -11.23 -38.29
C ASN A 308 -41.08 -12.15 -39.43
N ALA A 309 -42.11 -12.95 -39.14
CA ALA A 309 -43.01 -13.49 -40.13
C ALA A 309 -44.22 -12.54 -40.23
N ARG A 310 -44.31 -11.79 -41.33
CA ARG A 310 -45.50 -11.51 -42.14
C ARG A 310 -45.17 -10.46 -43.18
#